data_AF-A0A2N6AUB8-F1
#
_entry.id   AF-A0A2N6AUB8-F1
#
_cell.length_a   1.000
_cell.length_b   1.000
_cell.length_c   1.000
_cell.angle_alpha   90.00
_cell.angle_beta   90.00
_cell.angle_gamma   90.00
#
_symmetry.space_group_name_H-M   'P 1'
#
loop_
_entity.id
_entity.type
_entity.pdbx_description
1 polymer ?
#
loop_
_entity_poly.entity_id
_entity_poly.type
_entity_poly.pdbx_seq_one_letter_code
_entity_poly.pdbx_strand_id
1 'polypeptide(L)' 'MAAARKLRLAVLLEDLDFGGTQRYATHLLKGLDRGLIEPELWTLRGGRDFLGEMQASGVPMRHMSHSRKVGP' A
#
# COMPACT_ATOMS: atom_id res chain seq x y z
N MET A 1 -7.50 22.92 -21.38
CA MET A 1 -8.40 21.92 -20.74
C MET A 1 -7.88 21.64 -19.35
N ALA A 2 -8.73 21.63 -18.33
CA ALA A 2 -8.31 21.19 -16.99
C ALA A 2 -7.91 19.70 -17.07
N ALA A 3 -6.75 19.34 -16.55
CA ALA A 3 -6.35 17.93 -16.47
C ALA A 3 -7.41 17.16 -15.67
N ALA A 4 -7.82 16.00 -16.18
CA ALA A 4 -8.74 15.14 -15.44
C ALA A 4 -8.11 14.79 -14.08
N ARG A 5 -8.86 14.99 -13.00
CA ARG A 5 -8.37 14.70 -11.65
C ARG A 5 -8.18 13.20 -11.50
N LYS A 6 -7.00 12.78 -11.07
CA LYS A 6 -6.69 11.37 -10.78
C LYS A 6 -7.53 10.84 -9.62
N LEU A 7 -7.85 9.54 -9.66
CA LEU A 7 -8.51 8.83 -8.57
C LEU A 7 -7.50 8.52 -7.46
N ARG A 8 -7.81 8.91 -6.23
CA ARG A 8 -6.98 8.57 -5.06
C ARG A 8 -7.44 7.24 -4.49
N LEU A 9 -6.54 6.27 -4.38
CA LEU A 9 -6.85 4.93 -3.90
C LEU A 9 -5.97 4.59 -2.70
N ALA A 10 -6.58 4.22 -1.57
CA ALA A 10 -5.89 3.62 -0.44
C ALA A 10 -6.26 2.15 -0.35
N VAL A 11 -5.26 1.26 -0.40
CA VAL A 11 -5.43 -0.17 -0.09
C VAL A 11 -4.99 -0.38 1.35
N LEU A 12 -5.93 -0.69 2.22
CA LEU A 12 -5.68 -0.92 3.64
C LEU A 12 -5.52 -2.42 3.92
N LEU A 13 -4.38 -2.80 4.50
CA LEU A 13 -4.11 -4.15 4.99
C LEU A 13 -3.95 -4.14 6.51
N GLU A 14 -4.31 -5.25 7.16
CA GLU A 14 -4.06 -5.42 8.60
C GLU A 14 -2.56 -5.41 8.93
N ASP A 15 -1.70 -5.73 7.95
CA ASP A 15 -0.28 -6.06 8.07
C ASP A 15 -0.07 -7.45 8.65
N LEU A 16 -0.11 -8.46 7.77
CA LEU A 16 0.20 -9.85 8.04
C LEU A 16 1.70 -10.06 7.82
N ASP A 17 2.36 -10.87 8.62
CA ASP A 17 3.75 -11.24 8.36
C ASP A 17 3.88 -11.72 6.88
N PHE A 18 4.90 -11.24 6.15
CA PHE A 18 4.98 -11.23 4.67
C PHE A 18 4.41 -12.50 4.01
N GLY A 19 3.19 -12.39 3.46
CA GLY A 19 2.40 -13.51 2.94
C GLY A 19 1.76 -13.25 1.57
N GLY A 20 0.82 -14.11 1.18
CA GLY A 20 0.20 -14.04 -0.15
C GLY A 20 -0.55 -12.73 -0.41
N THR A 21 -1.32 -12.25 0.57
CA THR A 21 -2.11 -11.02 0.45
C THR A 21 -1.25 -9.80 0.14
N GLN A 22 -0.11 -9.65 0.81
CA GLN A 22 0.85 -8.59 0.55
C GLN A 22 1.35 -8.63 -0.89
N ARG A 23 1.82 -9.79 -1.34
CA ARG A 23 2.36 -9.94 -2.70
C ARG A 23 1.33 -9.60 -3.76
N TYR A 24 0.09 -10.06 -3.59
CA TYR A 24 -1.01 -9.70 -4.50
C TYR A 24 -1.33 -8.20 -4.45
N ALA A 25 -1.37 -7.60 -3.27
CA ALA A 25 -1.58 -6.16 -3.14
C ALA A 25 -0.48 -5.36 -3.84
N THR A 26 0.80 -5.70 -3.66
CA THR A 26 1.90 -5.07 -4.39
C THR A 26 1.77 -5.27 -5.89
N HIS A 27 1.46 -6.48 -6.34
CA HIS A 27 1.32 -6.77 -7.77
C HIS A 27 0.20 -5.93 -8.40
N LEU A 28 -0.96 -5.87 -7.74
CA LEU A 28 -2.07 -5.00 -8.14
C LEU A 28 -1.62 -3.54 -8.23
N LEU A 29 -1.03 -3.00 -7.17
CA LEU A 29 -0.65 -1.59 -7.08
C LEU A 29 0.46 -1.21 -8.10
N LYS A 30 1.36 -2.14 -8.43
CA LYS A 30 2.36 -1.97 -9.50
C LYS A 30 1.71 -1.86 -10.89
N GLY A 31 0.62 -2.58 -11.13
CA GLY A 31 -0.08 -2.62 -12.42
C GLY A 31 -1.04 -1.46 -12.68
N LEU A 32 -1.32 -0.62 -11.69
CA LEU A 32 -2.24 0.51 -11.85
C LEU A 32 -1.66 1.61 -12.74
N ASP A 33 -2.49 2.13 -13.65
CA ASP A 33 -2.15 3.28 -14.48
C ASP A 33 -2.00 4.55 -13.62
N ARG A 34 -0.76 5.04 -13.49
CA ARG A 34 -0.40 6.23 -12.69
C ARG A 34 -0.83 7.55 -13.34
N GLY A 35 -1.23 7.52 -14.61
CA GLY A 35 -1.90 8.63 -15.29
C GLY A 35 -3.32 8.85 -14.79
N LEU A 36 -3.99 7.79 -14.33
CA LEU A 36 -5.39 7.79 -13.89
C LEU A 36 -5.57 7.66 -12.38
N ILE A 37 -4.67 6.93 -11.71
CA ILE A 37 -4.80 6.54 -10.30
C ILE A 37 -3.55 6.95 -9.51
N GLU A 38 -3.76 7.48 -8.31
CA GLU A 38 -2.76 7.75 -7.29
C GLU A 38 -2.94 6.76 -6.13
N PRO A 39 -2.25 5.60 -6.17
CA PRO A 39 -2.40 4.59 -5.14
C PRO A 39 -1.49 4.83 -3.94
N GLU A 40 -1.96 4.45 -2.76
CA GLU A 40 -1.21 4.32 -1.51
C GLU A 40 -1.53 2.96 -0.86
N LEU A 41 -0.54 2.37 -0.18
CA LEU A 41 -0.74 1.20 0.67
C LEU A 41 -0.74 1.61 2.13
N TRP A 42 -1.77 1.23 2.89
CA TRP A 42 -1.88 1.52 4.31
C TRP A 42 -1.82 0.21 5.11
N THR A 43 -1.19 0.24 6.27
CA THR A 43 -1.03 -0.92 7.15
C THR A 43 -1.50 -0.61 8.57
N LEU A 44 -2.26 -1.53 9.18
CA LEU A 44 -2.75 -1.36 10.56
C LEU A 44 -1.70 -1.75 11.61
N ARG A 45 -0.82 -2.71 11.32
CA ARG A 45 0.33 -3.07 12.17
C ARG A 45 1.66 -2.54 11.58
N GLY A 46 2.68 -2.54 12.44
CA GLY A 46 4.01 -1.95 12.23
C GLY A 46 5.11 -2.94 11.91
N GLY A 47 4.87 -3.90 11.02
CA GLY A 47 5.87 -4.78 10.43
C GLY A 47 6.69 -4.08 9.34
N ARG A 48 7.95 -4.50 9.16
CA ARG A 48 8.86 -3.97 8.13
C ARG A 48 9.25 -5.00 7.07
N ASP A 49 8.85 -6.24 7.22
CA ASP A 49 9.25 -7.35 6.35
C ASP A 49 8.81 -7.13 4.90
N PHE A 50 7.74 -6.35 4.70
CA PHE A 50 7.19 -6.00 3.40
C PHE A 50 7.72 -4.69 2.80
N LEU A 51 8.46 -3.89 3.58
CA LEU A 51 8.85 -2.53 3.22
C LEU A 51 9.71 -2.49 1.95
N GLY A 52 10.62 -3.45 1.78
CA GLY A 52 11.54 -3.51 0.64
C GLY A 52 10.81 -3.70 -0.70
N GLU A 53 9.81 -4.59 -0.75
CA GLU A 53 9.05 -4.82 -1.98
C GLU A 53 8.17 -3.62 -2.35
N MET A 54 7.61 -2.96 -1.32
CA MET A 54 6.82 -1.75 -1.50
C MET A 54 7.68 -0.57 -1.96
N GLN A 55 8.88 -0.38 -1.41
CA GLN A 55 9.83 0.63 -1.90
C GLN A 55 10.16 0.41 -3.38
N ALA A 56 10.43 -0.84 -3.79
CA ALA A 56 10.67 -1.19 -5.19
C ALA A 56 9.47 -0.94 -6.11
N SER A 57 8.24 -0.87 -5.57
CA SER A 57 7.03 -0.58 -6.34
C SER A 57 6.81 0.90 -6.67
N GLY A 58 7.52 1.81 -5.99
CA GLY A 58 7.28 3.25 -6.08
C GLY A 58 5.92 3.70 -5.53
N VAL A 59 5.17 2.82 -4.85
CA VAL A 59 3.90 3.16 -4.19
C VAL A 59 4.19 3.67 -2.78
N PRO A 60 3.65 4.83 -2.37
CA PRO A 60 3.74 5.30 -1.01
C PRO A 60 3.10 4.31 -0.02
N MET A 61 3.80 4.03 1.07
CA MET A 61 3.30 3.20 2.17
C MET A 61 3.06 4.07 3.41
N ARG A 62 1.91 3.87 4.07
CA ARG A 62 1.53 4.52 5.33
C ARG A 62 1.35 3.46 6.41
N HIS A 63 2.04 3.64 7.52
CA HIS A 63 1.82 2.85 8.73
C HIS A 63 0.84 3.61 9.62
N MET A 64 -0.32 3.03 9.89
CA MET A 64 -1.28 3.59 10.85
C MET A 64 -0.86 3.35 12.29
N SER A 65 -0.07 2.30 12.53
CA SER A 65 0.55 2.01 13.81
C SER A 65 1.94 1.40 13.62
N HIS A 66 2.79 1.57 14.64
CA HIS A 66 4.05 0.83 14.75
C HIS A 66 3.92 -0.42 15.64
N SER A 67 2.72 -0.71 16.15
CA SER A 67 2.45 -1.90 16.96
C SER A 67 2.47 -3.16 16.11
N ARG A 68 3.03 -4.26 16.62
CA ARG A 68 2.93 -5.60 16.00
C ARG A 68 1.60 -6.30 16.28
N LYS A 69 0.67 -5.64 16.97
CA LYS A 69 -0.67 -6.15 17.28
C LYS A 69 -1.71 -5.11 16.88
N VAL A 70 -2.82 -5.56 16.29
CA VAL A 70 -4.02 -4.74 16.17
C VAL A 70 -4.57 -4.47 17.57
N GLY A 71 -4.85 -3.20 17.86
CA GLY A 71 -5.46 -2.76 19.11
C GLY A 71 -6.41 -1.59 18.87
N PRO A 72 -7.28 -1.24 19.83
CA PRO A 72 -7.94 0.06 19.87
C PRO A 72 -6.94 1.21 20.02
#